data_AF-K0ELJ5-F1
#
_entry.id   AF-K0ELJ5-F1
#
_cell.length_a   1.000
_cell.length_b   1.000
_cell.length_c   1.000
_cell.angle_alpha   90.00
_cell.angle_beta   90.00
_cell.angle_gamma   90.00
#
_symmetry.space_group_name_H-M   'P 1'
#
loop_
_entity.id
_entity.type
_entity.pdbx_description
1 polymer ?
#
loop_
_entity_poly.entity_id
_entity_poly.type
_entity_poly.pdbx_seq_one_letter_code
_entity_poly.pdbx_strand_id
1 'polypeptide(L)' 'MGLLGVCAGQNCRGTFVDLSRNGSKQFCTRTCAHRASVAAYRSRRTPR' A
#
# COMPACT_ATOMS: atom_id res chain seq x y z
N MET A 1 5.84 -6.76 -19.16
CA MET A 1 6.18 -7.65 -18.03
C MET A 1 5.84 -6.92 -16.74
N GLY A 2 5.12 -7.55 -15.80
CA GLY A 2 4.79 -6.93 -14.50
C GLY A 2 5.90 -7.12 -13.47
N LEU A 3 6.00 -6.21 -12.50
CA LEU A 3 6.96 -6.32 -11.39
C LEU A 3 6.31 -7.07 -10.23
N LEU A 4 7.01 -8.04 -9.64
CA LEU A 4 6.59 -8.64 -8.38
C LEU A 4 7.00 -7.73 -7.22
N GLY A 5 6.04 -7.39 -6.36
CA GLY A 5 6.23 -6.55 -5.18
C GLY A 5 5.63 -7.17 -3.92
N VAL A 6 6.13 -6.71 -2.77
CA VAL A 6 5.62 -7.06 -1.44
C VAL A 6 4.71 -5.94 -0.93
N CYS A 7 3.60 -6.29 -0.27
CA CYS A 7 2.65 -5.30 0.25
C CYS A 7 3.28 -4.44 1.35
N ALA A 8 3.23 -3.11 1.20
CA ALA A 8 3.67 -2.14 2.19
C ALA A 8 2.68 -1.96 3.37
N GLY A 9 1.73 -2.88 3.58
CA GLY A 9 0.74 -2.79 4.65
C GLY A 9 1.30 -3.23 6.00
N GLN A 10 1.04 -2.46 7.07
CA GLN A 10 1.60 -2.68 8.42
C GLN A 10 1.31 -4.06 9.05
N ASN A 11 0.37 -4.84 8.51
CA ASN A 11 0.08 -6.22 8.92
C ASN A 11 -0.28 -7.09 7.70
N CYS A 12 0.41 -6.90 6.59
CA CYS A 12 0.16 -7.64 5.37
C CYS A 12 1.45 -8.25 4.83
N ARG A 13 1.48 -9.58 4.70
CA ARG A 13 2.59 -10.34 4.09
C ARG A 13 2.28 -10.78 2.65
N GLY A 14 1.24 -10.21 2.05
CA GLY A 14 0.83 -10.55 0.68
C GLY A 14 1.80 -10.01 -0.35
N THR A 15 2.05 -10.79 -1.41
CA THR A 15 2.74 -10.34 -2.62
C THR A 15 1.72 -9.89 -3.66
N PHE A 16 2.16 -9.09 -4.63
CA PHE A 16 1.33 -8.72 -5.77
C PHE A 16 2.18 -8.50 -7.01
N VAL A 17 1.53 -8.58 -8.16
CA VAL A 17 2.12 -8.17 -9.43
C VAL A 17 1.66 -6.74 -9.72
N ASP A 18 2.62 -5.82 -9.81
CA ASP A 18 2.41 -4.50 -10.36
C ASP A 18 2.36 -4.61 -11.89
N LEU A 19 1.18 -4.32 -12.44
CA LEU A 19 0.93 -4.20 -13.87
C LEU A 19 0.86 -2.72 -14.29
N SER A 20 1.23 -1.80 -13.40
CA SER A 20 1.14 -0.37 -13.64
C SER A 20 2.29 0.06 -14.54
N ARG A 21 2.04 0.97 -15.48
CA ARG A 21 3.09 1.44 -16.40
C ARG A 21 4.31 2.05 -15.69
N ASN A 22 4.10 2.57 -14.48
CA ASN A 22 5.11 3.27 -13.69
C ASN A 22 5.63 2.47 -12.47
N GLY A 23 5.21 1.22 -12.25
CA GLY A 23 5.70 0.46 -11.09
C GLY A 23 5.21 0.97 -9.73
N SER A 24 4.16 1.80 -9.68
CA SER A 24 3.83 2.57 -8.48
C SER A 24 2.90 1.86 -7.48
N LYS A 25 2.41 0.66 -7.79
CA LYS A 25 1.60 -0.09 -6.83
C LYS A 25 2.50 -0.58 -5.69
N GLN A 26 2.17 -0.16 -4.48
CA GLN A 26 2.87 -0.55 -3.25
C GLN A 26 2.03 -1.52 -2.38
N PHE A 27 0.75 -1.71 -2.72
CA PHE A 27 -0.19 -2.48 -1.93
C PHE A 27 -0.80 -3.63 -2.74
N CYS A 28 -0.96 -4.80 -2.12
CA CYS A 28 -1.53 -5.95 -2.82
C CYS A 28 -2.97 -5.73 -3.28
N THR A 29 -3.75 -5.05 -2.45
CA THR A 29 -5.18 -4.77 -2.64
C THR A 29 -5.51 -3.31 -2.36
N ARG A 30 -6.64 -2.83 -2.89
CA ARG A 30 -7.18 -1.49 -2.59
C ARG A 30 -7.46 -1.31 -1.10
N THR A 31 -7.83 -2.38 -0.39
CA THR A 31 -8.03 -2.36 1.06
C THR A 31 -6.76 -2.00 1.82
N CYS A 32 -5.61 -2.56 1.43
CA CYS A 32 -4.33 -2.22 2.07
C CYS A 32 -3.93 -0.77 1.79
N ALA A 33 -4.13 -0.29 0.56
CA ALA A 33 -3.91 1.11 0.21
C ALA A 33 -4.81 2.05 1.04
N HIS A 34 -6.09 1.71 1.20
CA HIS A 34 -7.02 2.49 2.01
C HIS A 34 -6.61 2.51 3.49
N ARG A 35 -6.23 1.36 4.08
CA ARG A 35 -5.72 1.29 5.46
C ARG A 35 -4.50 2.18 5.66
N ALA A 36 -3.54 2.17 4.72
CA ALA A 36 -2.37 3.04 4.78
C ALA A 36 -2.74 4.52 4.71
N SER A 37 -3.68 4.89 3.82
CA SER A 37 -4.20 6.27 3.73
C SER A 37 -4.87 6.71 5.02
N VAL A 38 -5.72 5.86 5.62
CA VAL A 38 -6.38 6.12 6.90
C VAL A 38 -5.38 6.24 8.05
N ALA A 39 -4.34 5.39 8.08
CA ALA A 39 -3.28 5.48 9.08
C ALA A 39 -2.52 6.82 8.97
N ALA A 40 -2.09 7.20 7.76
CA ALA A 40 -1.44 8.48 7.50
C ALA A 40 -2.35 9.67 7.85
N TYR A 41 -3.64 9.56 7.56
CA TYR A 41 -4.63 10.58 7.93
C TYR A 41 -4.79 10.71 9.44
N ARG A 42 -4.85 9.60 10.18
CA ARG A 42 -4.89 9.60 11.64
C ARG A 42 -3.64 10.23 12.23
N SER A 43 -2.45 9.86 11.73
CA SER A 43 -1.18 10.45 12.16
C SER A 43 -1.09 11.96 11.92
N ARG A 44 -1.73 12.49 10.85
CA ARG A 44 -1.83 13.93 10.59
C ARG A 44 -2.84 14.65 11.51
N ARG A 45 -3.85 13.93 11.99
CA ARG A 45 -4.95 14.50 12.82
C ARG A 45 -4.67 14.44 14.31
N THR A 46 -3.86 13.51 14.78
CA THR A 46 -3.37 13.54 16.15
C THR A 46 -2.39 14.71 16.25
N PRO A 47 -2.71 15.81 16.95
CA PRO A 47 -1.69 16.80 17.27
C PRO A 47 -0.62 16.05 18.09
N ARG A 48 0.61 16.11 17.61
CA ARG A 48 1.75 15.61 18.39
C ARG A 48 1.83 16.36 19.71
#